data_AF-A0A940P250-F1
#
_entry.id   AF-A0A940P250-F1
#
_cell.length_a   1.000
_cell.length_b   1.000
_cell.length_c   1.000
_cell.angle_alpha   90.00
_cell.angle_beta   90.00
_cell.angle_gamma   90.00
#
_symmetry.space_group_name_H-M   'P 1'
#
loop_
_entity.id
_entity.type
_entity.pdbx_description
1 polymer ?
#
loop_
_entity_poly.entity_id
_entity_poly.type
_entity_poly.pdbx_seq_one_letter_code
_entity_poly.pdbx_strand_id
1 'polypeptide(L)' 'MRKLDNFWLSNESWYHWTESGARVINDDAPLEAQESYKRYLEQAKAAEDSVKSGRSMD' A
#
# COMPACT_ATOMS: atom_id res chain seq x y z
N MET A 1 6.23 -13.51 8.61
CA MET A 1 5.60 -12.29 8.06
C MET A 1 6.46 -11.79 6.92
N ARG A 2 5.92 -11.62 5.71
CA ARG A 2 6.63 -10.90 4.64
C ARG A 2 6.76 -9.44 5.09
N LYS A 3 7.96 -8.89 5.05
CA LYS A 3 8.23 -7.49 5.42
C LYS A 3 7.46 -6.61 4.43
N LEU A 4 6.63 -5.70 4.94
CA LEU A 4 5.90 -4.76 4.09
C LEU A 4 6.92 -3.93 3.30
N ASP A 5 6.72 -3.82 1.98
CA ASP A 5 7.58 -3.02 1.13
C ASP A 5 7.21 -1.55 1.34
N ASN A 6 7.96 -0.88 2.22
CA ASN A 6 7.71 0.49 2.65
C ASN A 6 8.67 1.48 1.98
N PHE A 7 9.38 1.10 0.91
CA PHE A 7 10.33 1.99 0.27
C PHE A 7 9.65 3.26 -0.26
N TRP A 8 8.42 3.15 -0.77
CA TRP A 8 7.57 4.28 -1.17
C TRP A 8 7.27 5.30 -0.06
N LEU A 9 7.39 4.91 1.22
CA LEU A 9 7.21 5.79 2.39
C LEU A 9 8.50 6.48 2.85
N SER A 10 9.63 6.16 2.23
CA SER A 10 10.94 6.66 2.67
C SER A 10 11.13 8.15 2.38
N ASN A 11 10.28 8.75 1.54
CA ASN A 11 10.32 10.16 1.20
C ASN A 11 8.90 10.71 1.08
N GLU A 12 8.60 11.75 1.85
CA GLU A 12 7.29 12.40 1.89
C GLU A 12 6.94 13.11 0.57
N SER A 13 7.93 13.51 -0.23
CA SER A 13 7.70 14.12 -1.54
C SER A 13 7.20 13.13 -2.59
N TRP A 14 7.27 11.82 -2.33
CA TRP A 14 6.84 10.79 -3.27
C TRP A 14 5.36 10.45 -3.17
N TYR A 15 4.66 10.91 -2.14
CA TYR A 15 3.25 10.63 -1.97
C TYR A 15 2.50 11.85 -1.44
N HIS A 16 1.20 11.86 -1.62
CA HIS A 16 0.32 12.85 -1.02
C HIS A 16 -0.85 12.17 -0.32
N TRP A 17 -1.48 12.91 0.58
CA TRP A 17 -2.72 12.50 1.22
C TRP A 17 -3.90 12.96 0.37
N THR A 18 -4.82 12.05 0.08
CA THR A 18 -6.11 12.40 -0.51
C THR A 18 -7.04 12.95 0.57
N GLU A 19 -8.12 13.62 0.14
CA GLU A 19 -9.17 14.11 1.05
C GLU A 19 -9.78 12.99 1.90
N SER A 20 -9.78 11.75 1.39
CA SER A 20 -10.24 10.56 2.12
C SER A 20 -9.24 10.04 3.16
N GLY A 21 -8.09 10.68 3.33
CA GLY A 21 -7.03 10.24 4.23
C GLY A 21 -6.23 9.03 3.72
N ALA A 22 -6.28 8.73 2.42
CA ALA A 22 -5.45 7.69 1.82
C ALA A 22 -4.13 8.29 1.31
N ARG A 23 -3.03 7.53 1.41
CA ARG A 23 -1.75 7.91 0.80
C ARG A 23 -1.70 7.42 -0.63
N VAL A 24 -1.38 8.29 -1.58
CA VAL A 24 -1.27 7.97 -3.00
C VAL A 24 0.10 8.42 -3.50
N ILE A 25 0.81 7.53 -4.21
CA ILE A 25 2.11 7.84 -4.82
C ILE A 25 1.94 8.90 -5.92
N ASN A 26 2.85 9.87 -5.96
CA ASN A 26 2.94 10.87 -7.02
C ASN A 26 3.46 10.24 -8.31
N ASP A 27 3.01 10.72 -9.48
CA ASP A 27 3.49 10.25 -10.79
C ASP A 27 4.97 10.60 -11.03
N ASP A 28 5.44 11.70 -10.44
CA ASP A 28 6.83 12.16 -10.46
C ASP A 28 7.77 11.34 -9.54
N ALA A 29 7.22 10.46 -8.69
CA ALA A 29 8.03 9.64 -7.81
C ALA A 29 8.93 8.67 -8.62
N PRO A 30 10.12 8.31 -8.11
CA PRO A 30 11.00 7.34 -8.76
C PRO A 30 10.29 6.02 -9.05
N LEU A 31 10.62 5.37 -10.17
CA LEU A 31 10.01 4.11 -10.58
C LEU A 31 10.06 3.05 -9.47
N GLU A 32 11.17 2.98 -8.73
CA GLU A 32 11.36 2.07 -7.60
C GLU A 32 10.33 2.31 -6.47
N ALA A 33 10.00 3.57 -6.20
CA ALA A 33 8.96 3.93 -5.22
C ALA A 33 7.55 3.56 -5.73
N GLN A 34 7.28 3.75 -7.03
CA GLN A 34 6.02 3.34 -7.63
C GLN A 34 5.82 1.80 -7.58
N GLU A 35 6.87 1.03 -7.90
CA GLU A 35 6.85 -0.42 -7.81
C GLU A 35 6.70 -0.91 -6.36
N SER A 36 7.38 -0.26 -5.42
CA SER A 36 7.22 -0.51 -3.98
C SER A 36 5.78 -0.31 -3.52
N TYR A 37 5.14 0.80 -3.92
CA TYR A 37 3.74 1.09 -3.57
C TYR A 37 2.78 0.05 -4.18
N LYS A 38 3.02 -0.39 -5.43
CA LYS A 38 2.22 -1.46 -6.05
C LYS A 38 2.27 -2.75 -5.24
N ARG A 39 3.46 -3.18 -4.80
CA ARG A 39 3.63 -4.38 -3.95
C ARG A 39 2.94 -4.22 -2.60
N TYR A 40 3.01 -3.03 -2.00
CA TYR A 40 2.28 -2.72 -0.77
C TYR A 40 0.77 -2.89 -0.95
N LEU A 41 0.19 -2.38 -2.04
CA LEU A 41 -1.25 -2.54 -2.33
C LEU A 41 -1.65 -4.00 -2.51
N GLU A 42 -0.83 -4.80 -3.19
CA GLU A 42 -1.07 -6.25 -3.33
C GLU A 42 -1.05 -6.96 -1.96
N GLN A 43 -0.12 -6.60 -1.08
CA GLN A 43 -0.03 -7.15 0.28
C GLN A 43 -1.23 -6.72 1.15
N ALA A 44 -1.64 -5.45 1.06
CA ALA A 44 -2.80 -4.93 1.79
C ALA A 44 -4.11 -5.59 1.32
N LYS A 45 -4.27 -5.80 0.01
CA LYS A 45 -5.42 -6.53 -0.54
C LYS A 45 -5.46 -7.99 -0.09
N ALA A 46 -4.31 -8.68 -0.09
CA ALA A 46 -4.22 -10.05 0.42
C ALA A 46 -4.57 -10.14 1.92
N ALA A 47 -4.19 -9.14 2.71
CA ALA A 47 -4.58 -9.06 4.11
C ALA A 47 -6.10 -8.85 4.26
N GLU A 48 -6.71 -7.93 3.50
CA GLU A 48 -8.16 -7.71 3.55
C GLU A 48 -8.95 -8.96 3.15
N ASP A 49 -8.52 -9.67 2.10
CA ASP A 49 -9.16 -10.90 1.64
C ASP A 49 -9.11 -12.01 2.70
N SER A 50 -7.96 -12.15 3.39
CA SER A 50 -7.83 -13.09 4.51
C SER A 50 -8.76 -12.75 5.69
N VAL A 51 -9.05 -11.47 5.92
CA VAL A 51 -9.95 -11.01 6.99
C VAL A 51 -11.42 -11.25 6.63
N LYS A 52 -11.80 -11.13 5.36
CA LYS A 52 -13.16 -11.41 4.89
C LYS A 52 -13.48 -12.91 4.87
N SER A 53 -12.51 -13.75 4.48
CA SER A 53 -12.68 -15.21 4.45
C SER A 53 -12.81 -15.82 5.86
N GLY A 54 -12.20 -15.20 6.87
CA GLY A 54 -12.32 -15.64 8.28
C GLY A 54 -13.60 -15.19 9.01
N ARG A 55 -14.48 -14.39 8.37
CA ARG A 55 -15.66 -13.78 9.03
C ARG A 55 -17.01 -14.36 8.59
N SER A 56 -17.02 -15.37 7.71
CA SER A 56 -18.20 -16.20 7.42
C SER A 56 -18.07 -17.55 8.10
N MET A 57 -18.19 -17.56 9.43
CA MET A 57 -18.43 -18.78 10.19
C MET A 57 -19.17 -18.38 11.49
N ASP A 58 -20.40 -17.92 11.33
CA ASP A 58 -21.46 -18.00 12.34
C ASP A 58 -22.81 -18.15 11.63
#